data_AF-A0AAW4HQV9-F1
#
_entry.id   AF-A0AAW4HQV9-F1
#
_cell.length_a   1.000
_cell.length_b   1.000
_cell.length_c   1.000
_cell.angle_alpha   90.00
_cell.angle_beta   90.00
_cell.angle_gamma   90.00
#
_symmetry.space_group_name_H-M   'P 1'
#
loop_
_entity.id
_entity.type
_entity.pdbx_description
1 polymer ?
#
loop_
_entity_poly.entity_id
_entity_poly.type
_entity_poly.pdbx_seq_one_letter_code
_entity_poly.pdbx_strand_id
1 'polypeptide(L)'
;MLFELVILFVILFLFLGYPISKAWDSFQSKKENSSSILKFEPQEILSMGLSYFIFGLGIMWNANDVRAGIPLHKFEKNGMMSDQYASLAHDYIAIVVLLVILGGVSYWRLTTGLIKLSPIFYIFYSTLMIVNIVYTFIYITHTGFAFYTELGGLRYIPVFCIQVGMLAFSLLFLAKLRNTLGYFIQSQNEKDYTQSNRIILLLYRISFGYQKMATVWMISLFPVLLIVQFILILFGQKPDSFIRVFMETSSFNYSKIPAPSPQIVSGDGHYLCTVSVKGHKNIVKPLRAGIRHGERITVNRQLLIANAFENVIEERVPKCHKVIRNFYDKYGYPISKHINTKWSADFVYILMKPLEWFFLFVLYTVDKNPENRIHIQYSELRK
;
A
#
# COMPACT_ATOMS: atom_id res chain seq x y z
N MET A 1 6.04 16.78 -11.87
CA MET A 1 5.57 15.71 -12.79
C MET A 1 6.69 14.73 -13.11
N LEU A 2 7.80 15.13 -13.75
CA LEU A 2 8.90 14.21 -14.10
C LEU A 2 9.48 13.47 -12.87
N PHE A 3 9.77 14.20 -11.79
CA PHE A 3 10.29 13.60 -10.56
C PHE A 3 9.30 12.63 -9.87
N GLU A 4 7.99 12.86 -10.00
CA GLU A 4 6.96 11.94 -9.48
C GLU A 4 6.95 10.64 -10.23
N LEU A 5 7.03 10.73 -11.55
CA LEU A 5 7.09 9.58 -12.43
C LEU A 5 8.36 8.77 -12.14
N VAL A 6 9.48 9.44 -11.84
CA VAL A 6 10.72 8.77 -11.44
C VAL A 6 10.57 8.04 -10.10
N ILE A 7 10.03 8.69 -9.05
CA ILE A 7 9.81 8.01 -7.76
C ILE A 7 8.84 6.85 -7.91
N LEU A 8 7.72 7.06 -8.60
CA LEU A 8 6.72 6.04 -8.84
C LEU A 8 7.32 4.86 -9.60
N PHE A 9 8.12 5.14 -10.64
CA PHE A 9 8.82 4.13 -11.42
C PHE A 9 9.83 3.35 -10.57
N VAL A 10 10.60 4.03 -9.71
CA VAL A 10 11.54 3.37 -8.79
C VAL A 10 10.81 2.47 -7.80
N ILE A 11 9.69 2.92 -7.23
CA ILE A 11 8.87 2.11 -6.33
C ILE A 11 8.29 0.90 -7.08
N LEU A 12 7.69 1.11 -8.26
CA LEU A 12 7.16 0.03 -9.08
C LEU A 12 8.25 -0.97 -9.46
N PHE A 13 9.43 -0.51 -9.83
CA PHE A 13 10.57 -1.38 -10.14
C PHE A 13 11.04 -2.18 -8.91
N LEU A 14 11.15 -1.53 -7.74
CA LEU A 14 11.57 -2.17 -6.50
C LEU A 14 10.63 -3.30 -6.07
N PHE A 15 9.32 -3.07 -6.16
CA PHE A 15 8.32 -4.03 -5.67
C PHE A 15 7.83 -5.02 -6.75
N LEU A 16 7.81 -4.63 -8.03
CA LEU A 16 7.29 -5.47 -9.12
C LEU A 16 8.37 -6.04 -10.03
N GLY A 17 9.60 -5.51 -10.03
CA GLY A 17 10.67 -5.97 -10.93
C GLY A 17 10.96 -7.46 -10.80
N TYR A 18 11.21 -7.95 -9.58
CA TYR A 18 11.44 -9.39 -9.34
C TYR A 18 10.19 -10.23 -9.59
N PRO A 19 8.98 -9.90 -9.06
CA PRO A 19 7.76 -10.65 -9.38
C PRO A 19 7.45 -10.75 -10.87
N ILE A 20 7.64 -9.68 -11.65
CA ILE A 20 7.44 -9.67 -13.10
C ILE A 20 8.44 -10.63 -13.77
N SER A 21 9.73 -10.51 -13.44
CA SER A 21 10.75 -11.44 -13.96
C SER A 21 10.41 -12.88 -13.65
N LYS A 22 10.08 -13.19 -12.39
CA LYS A 22 9.77 -14.56 -11.94
C LYS A 22 8.53 -15.12 -12.65
N ALA A 23 7.49 -14.31 -12.82
CA ALA A 23 6.30 -14.69 -13.58
C ALA A 23 6.66 -14.95 -15.04
N TRP A 24 7.40 -14.05 -15.68
CA TRP A 24 7.84 -14.19 -17.07
C TRP A 24 8.69 -15.46 -17.30
N ASP A 25 9.69 -15.67 -16.45
CA ASP A 25 10.60 -16.82 -16.52
C ASP A 25 9.84 -18.15 -16.36
N SER A 26 8.80 -18.18 -15.54
CA SER A 26 7.96 -19.38 -15.35
C SER A 26 7.22 -19.82 -16.63
N PHE A 27 6.96 -18.89 -17.57
CA PHE A 27 6.35 -19.20 -18.86
C PHE A 27 7.38 -19.51 -19.94
N GLN A 28 8.60 -18.98 -19.83
CA GLN A 28 9.68 -19.22 -20.80
C GLN A 28 10.47 -20.50 -20.53
N SER A 29 10.60 -20.90 -19.27
CA SER A 29 11.35 -22.10 -18.88
C SER A 29 10.84 -23.31 -19.66
N LYS A 30 11.69 -23.86 -20.53
CA LYS A 30 11.47 -25.19 -21.12
C LYS A 30 11.43 -26.20 -19.97
N LYS A 31 10.55 -27.21 -20.11
CA LYS A 31 10.28 -28.31 -19.16
C LYS A 31 11.55 -28.99 -18.62
N GLU A 32 12.32 -28.32 -17.78
CA GLU A 32 13.52 -28.88 -17.21
C GLU A 32 13.19 -29.55 -15.89
N ASN A 33 13.58 -30.82 -15.86
CA ASN A 33 13.48 -31.72 -14.73
C ASN A 33 14.38 -31.19 -13.62
N SER A 34 13.82 -30.65 -12.54
CA SER A 34 14.53 -30.68 -11.26
C SER A 34 13.67 -30.25 -10.08
N SER A 35 13.81 -31.03 -9.02
CA SER A 35 13.46 -30.68 -7.64
C SER A 35 14.13 -29.38 -7.14
N SER A 36 15.06 -28.78 -7.89
CA SER A 36 15.66 -27.47 -7.59
C SER A 36 14.73 -26.29 -7.91
N ILE A 37 13.75 -26.44 -8.82
CA ILE A 37 12.72 -25.42 -9.14
C ILE A 37 11.81 -25.10 -7.94
N LEU A 38 11.80 -25.97 -6.92
CA LEU A 38 10.95 -25.87 -5.74
C LEU A 38 11.68 -25.39 -4.49
N LYS A 39 12.99 -25.14 -4.55
CA LYS A 39 13.74 -24.59 -3.41
C LYS A 39 13.48 -23.09 -3.29
N PHE A 40 13.41 -22.59 -2.06
CA PHE A 40 13.31 -21.16 -1.80
C PHE A 40 14.54 -20.42 -2.31
N GLU A 41 14.34 -19.49 -3.23
CA GLU A 41 15.33 -18.46 -3.52
C GLU A 41 15.25 -17.35 -2.47
N PRO A 42 16.37 -16.87 -1.91
CA PRO A 42 16.37 -15.77 -0.93
C PRO A 42 15.67 -14.51 -1.47
N GLN A 43 15.82 -14.25 -2.77
CA GLN A 43 15.18 -13.12 -3.45
C GLN A 43 13.64 -13.26 -3.47
N GLU A 44 13.13 -14.48 -3.58
CA GLU A 44 11.69 -14.78 -3.55
C GLU A 44 11.10 -14.48 -2.18
N ILE A 45 11.79 -14.91 -1.10
CA ILE A 45 11.37 -14.62 0.28
C ILE A 45 11.38 -13.11 0.54
N LEU A 46 12.44 -12.42 0.13
CA LEU A 46 12.56 -10.97 0.29
C LEU A 46 11.42 -10.25 -0.46
N SER A 47 11.19 -10.62 -1.72
CA SER A 47 10.12 -10.05 -2.55
C SER A 47 8.74 -10.29 -1.94
N MET A 48 8.47 -11.52 -1.49
CA MET A 48 7.23 -11.86 -0.80
C MET A 48 7.06 -11.05 0.49
N GLY A 49 8.09 -10.96 1.32
CA GLY A 49 8.08 -10.17 2.56
C GLY A 49 7.82 -8.68 2.30
N LEU A 50 8.50 -8.09 1.31
CA LEU A 50 8.29 -6.71 0.88
C LEU A 50 6.86 -6.47 0.36
N SER A 51 6.31 -7.43 -0.39
CA SER A 51 4.94 -7.36 -0.93
C SER A 51 3.88 -7.36 0.18
N TYR A 52 4.04 -8.23 1.19
CA TYR A 52 3.15 -8.24 2.36
C TYR A 52 3.33 -7.01 3.24
N PHE A 53 4.55 -6.50 3.36
CA PHE A 53 4.83 -5.27 4.10
C PHE A 53 4.13 -4.06 3.48
N ILE A 54 4.29 -3.84 2.17
CA ILE A 54 3.64 -2.70 1.49
C ILE A 54 2.11 -2.84 1.48
N PHE A 55 1.59 -4.07 1.29
CA PHE A 55 0.16 -4.35 1.43
C PHE A 55 -0.34 -4.01 2.84
N GLY A 56 0.39 -4.44 3.88
CA GLY A 56 0.06 -4.16 5.28
C GLY A 56 0.05 -2.66 5.61
N LEU A 57 1.03 -1.90 5.09
CA LEU A 57 1.02 -0.43 5.20
C LEU A 57 -0.21 0.19 4.54
N GLY A 58 -0.58 -0.31 3.35
CA GLY A 58 -1.78 0.13 2.65
C GLY A 58 -3.06 -0.14 3.44
N ILE A 59 -3.22 -1.33 4.02
CA ILE A 59 -4.35 -1.68 4.89
C ILE A 59 -4.39 -0.81 6.15
N MET A 60 -3.23 -0.58 6.79
CA MET A 60 -3.13 0.25 7.98
C MET A 60 -3.51 1.71 7.70
N TRP A 61 -3.11 2.27 6.56
CA TRP A 61 -3.52 3.62 6.18
C TRP A 61 -4.98 3.69 5.75
N ASN A 62 -5.50 2.69 5.01
CA ASN A 62 -6.92 2.59 4.70
C ASN A 62 -7.79 2.58 5.98
N ALA A 63 -7.30 1.97 7.06
CA ALA A 63 -7.99 1.98 8.35
C ALA A 63 -8.11 3.38 8.99
N ASN A 64 -7.25 4.33 8.59
CA ASN A 64 -7.32 5.73 9.03
C ASN A 64 -8.10 6.63 8.07
N ASP A 65 -8.40 6.17 6.86
CA ASP A 65 -9.21 6.92 5.90
C ASP A 65 -10.68 6.99 6.36
N VAL A 66 -11.42 7.95 5.81
CA VAL A 66 -12.79 8.27 6.22
C VAL A 66 -13.75 7.15 5.80
N ARG A 67 -14.68 6.81 6.70
CA ARG A 67 -15.77 5.87 6.40
C ARG A 67 -16.70 6.42 5.33
N ALA A 68 -17.27 5.53 4.54
CA ALA A 68 -18.25 5.87 3.53
C ALA A 68 -19.43 6.67 4.09
N GLY A 69 -19.92 7.64 3.32
CA GLY A 69 -21.07 8.47 3.69
C GLY A 69 -20.79 9.54 4.76
N ILE A 70 -19.57 9.62 5.29
CA ILE A 70 -19.16 10.73 6.16
C ILE A 70 -18.61 11.86 5.28
N PRO A 71 -19.04 13.13 5.48
CA PRO A 71 -18.46 14.26 4.76
C PRO A 71 -16.94 14.32 4.88
N LEU A 72 -16.28 14.37 3.73
CA LEU A 72 -14.86 14.70 3.65
C LEU A 72 -14.65 16.15 4.05
N HIS A 73 -13.44 16.48 4.48
CA HIS A 73 -13.09 17.83 4.85
C HIS A 73 -12.33 18.51 3.71
N LYS A 74 -12.66 19.78 3.45
CA LYS A 74 -12.04 20.62 2.41
C LYS A 74 -11.53 21.89 3.05
N PHE A 75 -10.27 22.23 2.81
CA PHE A 75 -9.69 23.45 3.36
C PHE A 75 -10.25 24.68 2.65
N GLU A 76 -10.60 25.68 3.46
CA GLU A 76 -11.20 26.93 2.99
C GLU A 76 -10.27 27.69 2.04
N LYS A 77 -8.98 27.83 2.38
CA LYS A 77 -8.09 28.75 1.65
C LYS A 77 -7.52 28.23 0.34
N ASN A 78 -7.31 26.91 0.22
CA ASN A 78 -6.73 26.31 -0.99
C ASN A 78 -7.70 25.37 -1.72
N GLY A 79 -8.90 25.14 -1.17
CA GLY A 79 -9.89 24.24 -1.76
C GLY A 79 -9.45 22.78 -1.85
N MET A 80 -8.32 22.41 -1.24
CA MET A 80 -7.83 21.04 -1.27
C MET A 80 -8.57 20.21 -0.21
N MET A 81 -8.89 18.98 -0.56
CA MET A 81 -9.45 18.04 0.40
C MET A 81 -8.38 17.63 1.43
N SER A 82 -8.76 17.56 2.69
CA SER A 82 -7.86 17.16 3.78
C SER A 82 -7.77 15.65 3.95
N ASP A 83 -8.83 14.94 3.60
CA ASP A 83 -8.95 13.50 3.78
C ASP A 83 -9.54 12.82 2.54
N GLN A 84 -9.73 11.52 2.63
CA GLN A 84 -10.29 10.69 1.57
C GLN A 84 -11.09 9.53 2.16
N TYR A 85 -11.88 8.88 1.32
CA TYR A 85 -12.57 7.67 1.70
C TYR A 85 -11.65 6.45 1.66
N ALA A 86 -11.88 5.52 2.59
CA ALA A 86 -11.28 4.20 2.56
C ALA A 86 -11.74 3.42 1.32
N SER A 87 -10.80 2.80 0.59
CA SER A 87 -11.08 1.94 -0.57
C SER A 87 -11.62 0.56 -0.21
N LEU A 88 -11.48 0.16 1.05
CA LEU A 88 -12.07 -1.03 1.63
C LEU A 88 -12.81 -0.66 2.90
N ALA A 89 -14.08 -1.04 2.99
CA ALA A 89 -14.91 -0.75 4.15
C ALA A 89 -14.33 -1.40 5.43
N HIS A 90 -14.20 -0.60 6.50
CA HIS A 90 -13.52 -1.02 7.74
C HIS A 90 -14.14 -2.26 8.38
N ASP A 91 -15.46 -2.34 8.38
CA ASP A 91 -16.21 -3.38 9.11
C ASP A 91 -16.03 -4.78 8.47
N TYR A 92 -15.56 -4.86 7.23
CA TYR A 92 -15.37 -6.13 6.50
C TYR A 92 -13.92 -6.41 6.15
N ILE A 93 -12.95 -5.59 6.57
CA ILE A 93 -11.56 -5.73 6.14
C ILE A 93 -10.90 -7.06 6.57
N ALA A 94 -11.43 -7.71 7.60
CA ALA A 94 -10.88 -8.98 8.09
C ALA A 94 -10.97 -10.12 7.06
N ILE A 95 -11.99 -10.16 6.19
CA ILE A 95 -12.05 -11.18 5.11
C ILE A 95 -10.90 -11.01 4.12
N VAL A 96 -10.56 -9.77 3.79
CA VAL A 96 -9.48 -9.41 2.88
C VAL A 96 -8.15 -9.86 3.47
N VAL A 97 -7.89 -9.50 4.73
CA VAL A 97 -6.64 -9.87 5.42
C VAL A 97 -6.53 -11.39 5.54
N LEU A 98 -7.63 -12.08 5.90
CA LEU A 98 -7.65 -13.55 5.98
C LEU A 98 -7.32 -14.20 4.63
N LEU A 99 -7.95 -13.76 3.54
CA LEU A 99 -7.70 -14.31 2.20
C LEU A 99 -6.24 -14.13 1.78
N VAL A 100 -5.65 -12.97 2.02
CA VAL A 100 -4.24 -12.69 1.70
C VAL A 100 -3.28 -13.53 2.54
N ILE A 101 -3.57 -13.72 3.83
CA ILE A 101 -2.80 -14.63 4.70
C ILE A 101 -2.90 -16.07 4.18
N LEU A 102 -4.11 -16.55 3.86
CA LEU A 102 -4.33 -17.90 3.33
C LEU A 102 -3.61 -18.10 1.98
N GLY A 103 -3.54 -17.09 1.12
CA GLY A 103 -2.72 -17.10 -0.10
C GLY A 103 -1.23 -17.30 0.19
N GLY A 104 -0.70 -16.59 1.17
CA GLY A 104 0.71 -16.71 1.59
C GLY A 104 1.03 -18.06 2.22
N VAL A 105 0.13 -18.59 3.06
CA VAL A 105 0.24 -19.95 3.61
C VAL A 105 0.21 -21.00 2.49
N SER A 106 -0.67 -20.83 1.50
CA SER A 106 -0.76 -21.71 0.33
C SER A 106 0.55 -21.73 -0.46
N TYR A 107 1.12 -20.54 -0.70
CA TYR A 107 2.41 -20.38 -1.35
C TYR A 107 3.55 -21.10 -0.61
N TRP A 108 3.62 -20.89 0.71
CA TRP A 108 4.62 -21.52 1.57
C TRP A 108 4.49 -23.05 1.58
N ARG A 109 3.25 -23.56 1.65
CA ARG A 109 2.96 -25.00 1.63
C ARG A 109 3.34 -25.65 0.31
N LEU A 110 3.02 -25.01 -0.81
CA LEU A 110 3.40 -25.50 -2.14
C LEU A 110 4.92 -25.41 -2.39
N THR A 111 5.65 -24.59 -1.64
CA THR A 111 7.12 -24.53 -1.75
C THR A 111 7.81 -25.60 -0.91
N THR A 112 7.41 -25.77 0.35
CA THR A 112 8.09 -26.69 1.29
C THR A 112 7.63 -28.15 1.20
N GLY A 113 6.40 -28.39 0.75
CA GLY A 113 5.71 -29.66 0.95
C GLY A 113 5.23 -30.36 -0.33
N LEU A 114 5.54 -29.85 -1.52
CA LEU A 114 4.88 -30.30 -2.77
C LEU A 114 4.95 -31.82 -2.98
N ILE A 115 6.12 -32.42 -2.73
CA ILE A 115 6.36 -33.85 -2.97
C ILE A 115 5.46 -34.73 -2.08
N LYS A 116 5.10 -34.24 -0.89
CA LYS A 116 4.29 -34.96 0.11
C LYS A 116 2.82 -34.56 0.08
N LEU A 117 2.43 -33.60 -0.74
CA LEU A 117 1.07 -33.06 -0.78
C LEU A 117 0.13 -34.02 -1.53
N SER A 118 -1.03 -34.30 -0.94
CA SER A 118 -2.08 -35.03 -1.63
C SER A 118 -2.71 -34.16 -2.73
N PRO A 119 -3.32 -34.75 -3.78
CA PRO A 119 -3.98 -33.99 -4.84
C PRO A 119 -5.07 -33.04 -4.32
N ILE A 120 -5.81 -33.43 -3.28
CA ILE A 120 -6.85 -32.60 -2.66
C ILE A 120 -6.25 -31.34 -2.06
N PHE A 121 -5.18 -31.46 -1.27
CA PHE A 121 -4.52 -30.30 -0.68
C PHE A 121 -3.83 -29.44 -1.73
N TYR A 122 -3.27 -30.04 -2.79
CA TYR A 122 -2.73 -29.29 -3.92
C TYR A 122 -3.82 -28.40 -4.57
N ILE A 123 -5.00 -28.96 -4.86
CA ILE A 123 -6.13 -28.23 -5.42
C ILE A 123 -6.59 -27.13 -4.45
N PHE A 124 -6.72 -27.45 -3.15
CA PHE A 124 -7.13 -26.48 -2.13
C PHE A 124 -6.19 -25.26 -2.08
N TYR A 125 -4.88 -25.46 -1.93
CA TYR A 125 -3.90 -24.37 -1.88
C TYR A 125 -3.82 -23.61 -3.21
N SER A 126 -3.89 -24.31 -4.34
CA SER A 126 -3.92 -23.67 -5.66
C SER A 126 -5.13 -22.77 -5.82
N THR A 127 -6.30 -23.23 -5.36
CA THR A 127 -7.56 -22.48 -5.41
C THR A 127 -7.47 -21.21 -4.57
N LEU A 128 -6.92 -21.28 -3.35
CA LEU A 128 -6.72 -20.11 -2.49
C LEU A 128 -5.82 -19.05 -3.14
N MET A 129 -4.78 -19.47 -3.85
CA MET A 129 -3.92 -18.55 -4.60
C MET A 129 -4.66 -17.92 -5.79
N ILE A 130 -5.47 -18.69 -6.52
CA ILE A 130 -6.30 -18.18 -7.62
C ILE A 130 -7.32 -17.17 -7.12
N VAL A 131 -7.99 -17.44 -5.98
CA VAL A 131 -8.90 -16.49 -5.34
C VAL A 131 -8.20 -15.15 -5.07
N ASN A 132 -6.95 -15.18 -4.60
CA ASN A 132 -6.17 -13.96 -4.38
C ASN A 132 -5.84 -13.21 -5.67
N ILE A 133 -5.49 -13.92 -6.75
CA ILE A 133 -5.26 -13.30 -8.07
C ILE A 133 -6.55 -12.63 -8.59
N VAL A 134 -7.69 -13.31 -8.45
CA VAL A 134 -9.01 -12.77 -8.82
C VAL A 134 -9.35 -11.56 -7.95
N TYR A 135 -9.11 -11.63 -6.65
CA TYR A 135 -9.32 -10.53 -5.71
C TYR A 135 -8.46 -9.30 -6.08
N THR A 136 -7.21 -9.48 -6.52
CA THR A 136 -6.37 -8.40 -7.05
C THR A 136 -7.01 -7.72 -8.25
N PHE A 137 -7.56 -8.48 -9.19
CA PHE A 137 -8.26 -7.92 -10.34
C PHE A 137 -9.51 -7.12 -9.92
N ILE A 138 -10.32 -7.66 -8.99
CA ILE A 138 -11.50 -6.97 -8.43
C ILE A 138 -11.08 -5.68 -7.74
N TYR A 139 -10.01 -5.69 -6.95
CA TYR A 139 -9.53 -4.50 -6.25
C TYR A 139 -9.05 -3.41 -7.22
N ILE A 140 -8.26 -3.78 -8.23
CA ILE A 140 -7.78 -2.83 -9.26
C ILE A 140 -8.95 -2.22 -10.02
N THR A 141 -9.95 -3.02 -10.39
CA THR A 141 -11.13 -2.52 -11.11
C THR A 141 -12.07 -1.71 -10.20
N HIS A 142 -12.13 -2.01 -8.91
CA HIS A 142 -12.84 -1.21 -7.92
C HIS A 142 -12.25 0.21 -7.80
N THR A 143 -10.92 0.29 -7.68
CA THR A 143 -10.25 1.57 -7.43
C THR A 143 -9.82 2.27 -8.71
N GLY A 144 -9.79 1.60 -9.86
CA GLY A 144 -9.31 2.12 -11.13
C GLY A 144 -7.81 2.47 -11.16
N PHE A 145 -7.36 2.91 -12.34
CA PHE A 145 -6.03 3.54 -12.55
C PHE A 145 -6.14 5.08 -12.70
N ALA A 146 -7.34 5.60 -12.98
CA ALA A 146 -7.57 7.00 -13.29
C ALA A 146 -7.41 7.94 -12.08
N PHE A 147 -7.45 7.43 -10.85
CA PHE A 147 -7.22 8.26 -9.66
C PHE A 147 -5.75 8.68 -9.50
N TYR A 148 -4.83 8.04 -10.22
CA TYR A 148 -3.41 8.41 -10.23
C TYR A 148 -3.08 9.56 -11.17
N THR A 149 -3.92 9.87 -12.16
CA THR A 149 -3.64 10.96 -13.12
C THR A 149 -3.84 12.34 -12.48
N GLU A 150 -4.71 12.44 -11.46
CA GLU A 150 -4.72 13.53 -10.49
C GLU A 150 -3.64 13.30 -9.41
N LEU A 151 -2.39 13.14 -9.84
CA LEU A 151 -1.19 13.03 -9.00
C LEU A 151 -0.95 14.26 -8.09
N GLY A 152 -1.86 15.25 -8.13
CA GLY A 152 -1.98 16.43 -7.29
C GLY A 152 -2.36 16.10 -5.86
N GLY A 153 -1.47 15.41 -5.16
CA GLY A 153 -1.65 15.06 -3.76
C GLY A 153 -1.61 13.57 -3.59
N LEU A 154 -0.70 13.10 -2.75
CA LEU A 154 -0.52 11.71 -2.31
C LEU A 154 -1.73 11.12 -1.55
N ARG A 155 -2.95 11.52 -1.94
CA ARG A 155 -4.24 11.11 -1.38
C ARG A 155 -4.35 9.59 -1.48
N TYR A 156 -4.19 9.03 -2.67
CA TYR A 156 -4.33 7.59 -2.90
C TYR A 156 -3.09 6.73 -2.59
N ILE A 157 -2.19 7.15 -1.68
CA ILE A 157 -1.09 6.27 -1.21
C ILE A 157 -1.62 4.92 -0.71
N PRO A 158 -2.67 4.84 0.13
CA PRO A 158 -3.14 3.56 0.66
C PRO A 158 -3.59 2.63 -0.47
N VAL A 159 -4.34 3.18 -1.43
CA VAL A 159 -4.78 2.47 -2.64
C VAL A 159 -3.58 1.96 -3.43
N PHE A 160 -2.59 2.81 -3.67
CA PHE A 160 -1.36 2.47 -4.38
C PHE A 160 -0.59 1.34 -3.70
N CYS A 161 -0.38 1.44 -2.38
CA CYS A 161 0.32 0.42 -1.61
C CYS A 161 -0.40 -0.93 -1.63
N ILE A 162 -1.73 -0.92 -1.50
CA ILE A 162 -2.54 -2.14 -1.62
C ILE A 162 -2.40 -2.70 -3.05
N GLN A 163 -2.59 -1.90 -4.10
CA GLN A 163 -2.47 -2.37 -5.49
C GLN A 163 -1.10 -2.97 -5.80
N VAL A 164 -0.02 -2.28 -5.44
CA VAL A 164 1.35 -2.76 -5.70
C VAL A 164 1.64 -4.03 -4.94
N GLY A 165 1.31 -4.10 -3.64
CA GLY A 165 1.50 -5.31 -2.84
C GLY A 165 0.71 -6.49 -3.39
N MET A 166 -0.55 -6.25 -3.77
CA MET A 166 -1.42 -7.27 -4.35
C MET A 166 -0.96 -7.78 -5.70
N LEU A 167 -0.54 -6.88 -6.59
CA LEU A 167 0.05 -7.24 -7.88
C LEU A 167 1.32 -8.05 -7.71
N ALA A 168 2.20 -7.63 -6.79
CA ALA A 168 3.47 -8.31 -6.54
C ALA A 168 3.28 -9.76 -6.10
N PHE A 169 2.46 -10.03 -5.07
CA PHE A 169 2.21 -11.41 -4.67
C PHE A 169 1.40 -12.19 -5.72
N SER A 170 0.51 -11.55 -6.49
CA SER A 170 -0.27 -12.23 -7.54
C SER A 170 0.61 -12.74 -8.67
N LEU A 171 1.64 -11.97 -9.05
CA LEU A 171 2.64 -12.39 -10.04
C LEU A 171 3.49 -13.56 -9.51
N LEU A 172 3.92 -13.51 -8.25
CA LEU A 172 4.60 -14.64 -7.60
C LEU A 172 3.69 -15.88 -7.53
N PHE A 173 2.41 -15.70 -7.22
CA PHE A 173 1.43 -16.77 -7.16
C PHE A 173 1.23 -17.42 -8.52
N LEU A 174 1.12 -16.61 -9.58
CA LEU A 174 1.03 -17.09 -10.95
C LEU A 174 2.26 -17.93 -11.33
N ALA A 175 3.47 -17.43 -11.03
CA ALA A 175 4.71 -18.15 -11.28
C ALA A 175 4.75 -19.50 -10.57
N LYS A 176 4.37 -19.52 -9.29
CA LYS A 176 4.35 -20.73 -8.47
C LYS A 176 3.28 -21.73 -8.95
N LEU A 177 2.07 -21.28 -9.28
CA LEU A 177 1.03 -22.12 -9.85
C LEU A 177 1.51 -22.77 -11.16
N ARG A 178 2.14 -21.99 -12.04
CA ARG A 178 2.69 -22.47 -13.30
C ARG A 178 3.74 -23.56 -13.11
N ASN A 179 4.71 -23.33 -12.23
CA ASN A 179 5.80 -24.24 -11.95
C ASN A 179 5.32 -25.52 -11.26
N THR A 180 4.47 -25.38 -10.24
CA THR A 180 3.94 -26.55 -9.50
C THR A 180 3.00 -27.38 -10.34
N LEU A 181 2.21 -26.78 -11.23
CA LEU A 181 1.38 -27.51 -12.20
C LEU A 181 2.25 -28.32 -13.17
N GLY A 182 3.35 -27.73 -13.66
CA GLY A 182 4.31 -28.44 -14.51
C GLY A 182 4.90 -29.67 -13.82
N TYR A 183 5.38 -29.50 -12.59
CA TYR A 183 5.88 -30.60 -11.77
C TYR A 183 4.80 -31.66 -11.49
N PHE A 184 3.58 -31.25 -11.13
CA PHE A 184 2.49 -32.17 -10.79
C PHE A 184 2.07 -33.01 -12.00
N ILE A 185 1.98 -32.42 -13.19
CA ILE A 185 1.67 -33.16 -14.43
C ILE A 185 2.82 -34.13 -14.77
N GLN A 186 4.07 -33.70 -14.67
CA GLN A 186 5.21 -34.55 -15.03
C GLN A 186 5.42 -35.72 -14.05
N SER A 187 5.41 -35.44 -12.75
CA SER A 187 5.60 -36.47 -11.71
C SER A 187 4.54 -37.57 -11.73
N GLN A 188 3.37 -37.29 -12.30
CA GLN A 188 2.30 -38.27 -12.50
C GLN A 188 2.40 -39.02 -13.84
N ASN A 189 3.10 -38.47 -14.84
CA ASN A 189 3.43 -39.21 -16.07
C ASN A 189 4.55 -40.22 -15.84
N GLU A 190 5.49 -39.92 -14.95
CA GLU A 190 6.63 -40.80 -14.63
C GLU A 190 6.23 -41.93 -13.66
N LYS A 191 5.16 -41.73 -12.88
CA LYS A 191 4.57 -42.79 -12.06
C LYS A 191 3.58 -43.56 -12.92
N ASP A 192 4.00 -44.69 -13.50
CA ASP A 192 3.08 -45.70 -14.04
C ASP A 192 2.02 -46.02 -12.98
N TYR A 193 0.84 -45.41 -13.13
CA TYR A 193 -0.14 -45.30 -12.07
C TYR A 193 -0.91 -46.64 -11.94
N THR A 194 -0.30 -47.59 -11.24
CA THR A 194 -0.93 -48.86 -10.85
C THR A 194 -1.91 -48.65 -9.69
N GLN A 195 -2.92 -47.79 -9.89
CA GLN A 195 -3.92 -47.53 -8.86
C GLN A 195 -5.20 -48.36 -9.09
N SER A 196 -5.58 -49.15 -8.09
CA SER A 196 -6.72 -50.09 -8.16
C SER A 196 -8.08 -49.43 -7.93
N ASN A 197 -8.15 -48.20 -7.41
CA ASN A 197 -9.40 -47.59 -6.97
C ASN A 197 -10.09 -46.79 -8.10
N ARG A 198 -11.30 -47.21 -8.48
CA ARG A 198 -12.10 -46.65 -9.59
C ARG A 198 -12.41 -45.16 -9.43
N ILE A 199 -12.64 -44.67 -8.22
CA ILE A 199 -12.95 -43.26 -7.96
C ILE A 199 -11.73 -42.37 -8.25
N ILE A 200 -10.54 -42.82 -7.88
CA ILE A 200 -9.33 -42.03 -8.07
C ILE A 200 -8.93 -42.02 -9.56
N LEU A 201 -9.14 -43.13 -10.27
CA LEU A 201 -9.03 -43.21 -11.73
C LEU A 201 -10.03 -42.29 -12.46
N LEU A 202 -11.27 -42.18 -11.97
CA LEU A 202 -12.27 -41.25 -12.50
C LEU A 202 -11.81 -39.80 -12.30
N LEU A 203 -11.42 -39.44 -11.07
CA LEU A 203 -10.92 -38.10 -10.74
C LEU A 203 -9.69 -37.76 -11.59
N TYR A 204 -8.76 -38.71 -11.76
CA TYR A 204 -7.59 -38.57 -12.62
C TYR A 204 -7.97 -38.24 -14.06
N ARG A 205 -8.91 -38.98 -14.67
CA ARG A 205 -9.34 -38.75 -16.06
C ARG A 205 -9.94 -37.35 -16.27
N ILE A 206 -10.63 -36.85 -15.25
CA ILE A 206 -11.29 -35.54 -15.24
C ILE A 206 -10.28 -34.41 -14.96
N SER A 207 -9.26 -34.64 -14.12
CA SER A 207 -8.33 -33.59 -13.68
C SER A 207 -7.06 -33.46 -14.53
N PHE A 208 -6.69 -34.49 -15.29
CA PHE A 208 -5.31 -34.57 -15.82
C PHE A 208 -5.11 -33.86 -17.16
N GLY A 209 -4.25 -32.84 -17.13
CA GLY A 209 -3.86 -31.99 -18.26
C GLY A 209 -4.00 -30.51 -17.93
N TYR A 210 -3.19 -29.66 -18.57
CA TYR A 210 -3.19 -28.20 -18.32
C TYR A 210 -4.58 -27.56 -18.42
N GLN A 211 -5.33 -27.89 -19.47
CA GLN A 211 -6.67 -27.35 -19.70
C GLN A 211 -7.71 -27.88 -18.72
N LYS A 212 -7.62 -29.17 -18.36
CA LYS A 212 -8.54 -29.80 -17.42
C LYS A 212 -8.34 -29.30 -16.00
N MET A 213 -7.10 -29.07 -15.59
CA MET A 213 -6.79 -28.55 -14.26
C MET A 213 -7.40 -27.15 -14.03
N ALA A 214 -7.42 -26.29 -15.06
CA ALA A 214 -8.12 -25.01 -14.96
C ALA A 214 -9.61 -25.20 -14.65
N THR A 215 -10.27 -26.19 -15.25
CA THR A 215 -11.68 -26.51 -14.97
C THR A 215 -11.86 -27.03 -13.54
N VAL A 216 -10.94 -27.87 -13.07
CA VAL A 216 -10.94 -28.35 -11.67
C VAL A 216 -10.82 -27.18 -10.69
N TRP A 217 -9.89 -26.26 -10.94
CA TRP A 217 -9.74 -25.05 -10.13
C TRP A 217 -10.99 -24.18 -10.14
N MET A 218 -11.64 -24.01 -11.31
CA MET A 218 -12.89 -23.27 -11.40
C MET A 218 -14.02 -23.89 -10.58
N ILE A 219 -14.15 -25.23 -10.61
CA ILE A 219 -15.15 -25.94 -9.81
C ILE A 219 -14.83 -25.84 -8.32
N SER A 220 -13.55 -25.92 -7.93
CA SER A 220 -13.14 -25.85 -6.52
C SER A 220 -13.21 -24.44 -5.90
N LEU A 221 -13.28 -23.37 -6.70
CA LEU A 221 -13.45 -22.01 -6.20
C LEU A 221 -14.66 -21.88 -5.26
N PHE A 222 -15.83 -22.38 -5.68
CA PHE A 222 -17.06 -22.27 -4.91
C PHE A 222 -16.99 -22.94 -3.53
N PRO A 223 -16.64 -24.25 -3.40
CA PRO A 223 -16.58 -24.90 -2.09
C PRO A 223 -15.48 -24.32 -1.20
N VAL A 224 -14.34 -23.89 -1.75
CA VAL A 224 -13.26 -23.28 -0.95
C VAL A 224 -13.70 -21.92 -0.40
N LEU A 225 -14.32 -21.07 -1.21
CA LEU A 225 -14.87 -19.79 -0.75
C LEU A 225 -15.97 -19.98 0.30
N LEU A 226 -16.80 -21.00 0.14
CA LEU A 226 -17.85 -21.34 1.11
C LEU A 226 -17.26 -21.76 2.47
N ILE A 227 -16.18 -22.55 2.48
CA ILE A 227 -15.45 -22.90 3.72
C ILE A 227 -14.90 -21.63 4.40
N VAL A 228 -14.22 -20.76 3.64
CA VAL A 228 -13.70 -19.49 4.17
C VAL A 228 -14.83 -18.65 4.75
N GLN A 229 -15.96 -18.56 4.05
CA GLN A 229 -17.12 -17.80 4.49
C GLN A 229 -17.73 -18.36 5.79
N PHE A 230 -17.82 -19.68 5.92
CA PHE A 230 -18.30 -20.31 7.16
C PHE A 230 -17.38 -20.03 8.34
N ILE A 231 -16.06 -20.11 8.16
CA ILE A 231 -15.10 -19.75 9.22
C ILE A 231 -15.36 -18.30 9.68
N LEU A 232 -15.54 -17.37 8.76
CA LEU A 232 -15.80 -15.96 9.10
C LEU A 232 -17.14 -15.74 9.79
N ILE A 233 -18.19 -16.48 9.40
CA ILE A 233 -19.49 -16.45 10.10
C ILE A 233 -19.34 -16.94 11.54
N LEU A 234 -18.51 -17.96 11.80
CA LEU A 234 -18.21 -18.42 13.16
C LEU A 234 -17.49 -17.34 13.99
N PHE A 235 -16.74 -16.44 13.34
CA PHE A 235 -16.13 -15.27 13.97
C PHE A 235 -17.05 -14.02 13.97
N GLY A 236 -18.34 -14.18 13.65
CA GLY A 236 -19.34 -13.11 13.72
C GLY A 236 -19.44 -12.20 12.48
N GLN A 237 -18.77 -12.54 11.37
CA GLN A 237 -18.93 -11.78 10.12
C GLN A 237 -20.19 -12.15 9.35
N LYS A 238 -20.67 -11.23 8.50
CA LYS A 238 -21.82 -11.46 7.64
C LYS A 238 -21.45 -12.36 6.44
N PRO A 239 -22.38 -13.18 5.92
CA PRO A 239 -22.16 -14.05 4.75
C PRO A 239 -21.78 -13.29 3.47
N ASP A 240 -22.12 -12.01 3.36
CA ASP A 240 -21.88 -11.16 2.20
C ASP A 240 -20.75 -10.14 2.42
N SER A 241 -19.93 -10.33 3.47
CA SER A 241 -18.82 -9.43 3.84
C SER A 241 -17.83 -9.21 2.68
N PHE A 242 -17.56 -10.24 1.88
CA PHE A 242 -16.66 -10.13 0.72
C PHE A 242 -17.15 -9.12 -0.33
N ILE A 243 -18.46 -9.00 -0.50
CA ILE A 243 -19.06 -8.07 -1.48
C ILE A 243 -19.20 -6.69 -0.84
N ARG A 244 -19.64 -6.65 0.42
CA ARG A 244 -19.83 -5.40 1.17
C ARG A 244 -18.56 -4.60 1.36
N VAL A 245 -17.39 -5.26 1.46
CA VAL A 245 -16.10 -4.54 1.60
C VAL A 245 -15.86 -3.52 0.49
N PHE A 246 -16.41 -3.76 -0.71
CA PHE A 246 -16.30 -2.86 -1.86
C PHE A 246 -17.54 -1.97 -2.05
N MET A 247 -18.73 -2.44 -1.66
CA MET A 247 -19.97 -1.70 -1.87
C MET A 247 -20.23 -0.65 -0.79
N GLU A 248 -19.80 -0.92 0.46
CA GLU A 248 -19.92 -0.01 1.60
C GLU A 248 -18.74 0.99 1.66
N THR A 249 -18.32 1.45 0.49
CA THR A 249 -17.33 2.53 0.28
C THR A 249 -18.01 3.71 -0.42
N SER A 250 -17.32 4.85 -0.53
CA SER A 250 -17.76 6.02 -1.28
C SER A 250 -16.70 6.43 -2.31
N SER A 251 -17.12 6.96 -3.46
CA SER A 251 -16.26 7.53 -4.51
C SER A 251 -15.38 6.56 -5.31
N PHE A 252 -15.58 5.24 -5.20
CA PHE A 252 -14.92 4.22 -6.03
C PHE A 252 -15.91 3.56 -7.01
N ASN A 253 -15.41 2.78 -7.97
CA ASN A 253 -16.22 2.27 -9.09
C ASN A 253 -17.36 1.34 -8.65
N TYR A 254 -17.21 0.63 -7.53
CA TYR A 254 -18.26 -0.27 -7.00
C TYR A 254 -18.98 0.29 -5.78
N SER A 255 -18.64 1.51 -5.35
CA SER A 255 -19.25 2.16 -4.19
C SER A 255 -20.75 2.33 -4.38
N LYS A 256 -21.52 2.03 -3.34
CA LYS A 256 -22.97 2.26 -3.31
C LYS A 256 -23.39 3.38 -2.35
N ILE A 257 -22.51 3.77 -1.43
CA ILE A 257 -22.81 4.84 -0.48
C ILE A 257 -22.44 6.18 -1.12
N PRO A 258 -23.41 7.08 -1.35
CA PRO A 258 -23.13 8.36 -1.98
C PRO A 258 -22.22 9.22 -1.10
N ALA A 259 -21.26 9.91 -1.72
CA ALA A 259 -20.40 10.85 -1.03
C ALA A 259 -21.16 12.16 -0.78
N PRO A 260 -21.44 12.55 0.48
CA PRO A 260 -22.01 13.86 0.77
C PRO A 260 -21.04 14.99 0.40
N SER A 261 -21.59 16.21 0.32
CA SER A 261 -20.78 17.42 0.10
C SER A 261 -19.75 17.60 1.21
N PRO A 262 -18.51 18.02 0.88
CA PRO A 262 -17.46 18.14 1.87
C PRO A 262 -17.71 19.29 2.85
N GLN A 263 -17.32 19.09 4.11
CA GLN A 263 -17.32 20.12 5.14
C GLN A 263 -16.11 21.04 4.96
N ILE A 264 -16.36 22.35 4.96
CA ILE A 264 -15.30 23.34 4.87
C ILE A 264 -14.65 23.47 6.25
N VAL A 265 -13.33 23.28 6.31
CA VAL A 265 -12.54 23.43 7.53
C VAL A 265 -11.65 24.66 7.41
N SER A 266 -11.60 25.44 8.49
CA SER A 266 -10.80 26.66 8.57
C SER A 266 -9.30 26.36 8.44
N GLY A 267 -8.60 27.29 7.79
CA GLY A 267 -7.15 27.24 7.62
C GLY A 267 -6.70 26.49 6.37
N ASP A 268 -5.39 26.27 6.30
CA ASP A 268 -4.71 25.81 5.08
C ASP A 268 -4.10 24.43 5.33
N GLY A 269 -4.57 23.69 6.35
CA GLY A 269 -3.96 22.48 6.94
C GLY A 269 -2.56 22.70 7.54
N HIS A 270 -2.06 21.69 8.25
CA HIS A 270 -0.77 21.82 8.94
C HIS A 270 0.39 21.36 8.05
N TYR A 271 1.47 22.15 8.04
CA TYR A 271 2.69 21.83 7.32
C TYR A 271 3.55 20.82 8.11
N LEU A 272 4.41 20.06 7.41
CA LEU A 272 5.21 18.97 7.99
C LEU A 272 5.97 19.39 9.27
N CYS A 273 6.68 20.53 9.25
CA CYS A 273 7.37 21.07 10.43
C CYS A 273 6.42 21.62 11.50
N THR A 274 5.18 21.94 11.14
CA THR A 274 4.14 22.37 12.11
C THR A 274 3.53 21.16 12.81
N VAL A 275 3.38 20.04 12.11
CA VAL A 275 2.87 18.80 12.71
C VAL A 275 3.92 18.11 13.57
N SER A 276 5.20 18.18 13.19
CA SER A 276 6.30 17.62 14.00
C SER A 276 6.42 18.27 15.39
N VAL A 277 5.95 19.52 15.57
CA VAL A 277 5.90 20.20 16.87
C VAL A 277 4.90 19.55 17.85
N LYS A 278 3.94 18.75 17.37
CA LYS A 278 2.93 18.07 18.19
C LYS A 278 3.43 16.79 18.89
N GLY A 279 4.68 16.38 18.66
CA GLY A 279 5.29 15.21 19.30
C GLY A 279 5.55 15.36 20.81
N HIS A 280 6.25 14.41 21.42
CA HIS A 280 6.58 14.45 22.83
C HIS A 280 7.54 15.61 23.14
N LYS A 281 7.21 16.40 24.18
CA LYS A 281 7.95 17.62 24.56
C LYS A 281 9.45 17.40 24.73
N ASN A 282 9.85 16.24 25.24
CA ASN A 282 11.25 15.88 25.47
C ASN A 282 12.06 15.72 24.16
N ILE A 283 11.38 15.35 23.07
CA ILE A 283 11.97 15.13 21.74
C ILE A 283 11.88 16.42 20.92
N VAL A 284 10.67 16.96 20.75
CA VAL A 284 10.39 18.03 19.77
C VAL A 284 10.69 19.43 20.29
N LYS A 285 10.93 19.56 21.60
CA LYS A 285 11.41 20.77 22.31
C LYS A 285 10.70 22.06 21.86
N PRO A 286 9.40 22.22 22.18
CA PRO A 286 8.67 23.44 21.87
C PRO A 286 9.31 24.64 22.60
N LEU A 287 9.42 25.78 21.90
CA LEU A 287 10.10 26.98 22.39
C LEU A 287 9.13 28.05 22.90
N ARG A 288 8.28 28.57 22.01
CA ARG A 288 7.33 29.66 22.31
C ARG A 288 6.06 29.55 21.48
N ALA A 289 5.11 30.42 21.73
CA ALA A 289 4.02 30.68 20.80
C ALA A 289 4.48 31.60 19.66
N GLY A 290 3.94 31.37 18.47
CA GLY A 290 4.07 32.25 17.31
C GLY A 290 2.71 32.50 16.66
N ILE A 291 2.68 33.43 15.71
CA ILE A 291 1.47 33.78 14.96
C ILE A 291 1.66 33.41 13.50
N ARG A 292 0.69 32.70 12.94
CA ARG A 292 0.66 32.35 11.52
C ARG A 292 -0.74 32.59 10.96
N HIS A 293 -0.85 33.45 9.93
CA HIS A 293 -2.14 33.82 9.33
C HIS A 293 -3.20 34.22 10.37
N GLY A 294 -2.79 34.91 11.43
CA GLY A 294 -3.66 35.34 12.52
C GLY A 294 -3.91 34.31 13.63
N GLU A 295 -3.51 33.04 13.45
CA GLU A 295 -3.69 31.99 14.45
C GLU A 295 -2.44 31.75 15.30
N ARG A 296 -2.66 31.43 16.59
CA ARG A 296 -1.59 31.10 17.53
C ARG A 296 -1.12 29.66 17.31
N ILE A 297 0.16 29.49 17.00
CA ILE A 297 0.81 28.19 16.82
C ILE A 297 1.92 27.98 17.85
N THR A 298 2.22 26.72 18.19
CA THR A 298 3.43 26.39 18.95
C THR A 298 4.60 26.30 17.97
N VAL A 299 5.73 26.92 18.29
CA VAL A 299 6.93 26.90 17.44
C VAL A 299 8.08 26.20 18.16
N ASN A 300 8.89 25.47 17.41
CA ASN A 300 10.18 24.94 17.85
C ASN A 300 11.29 25.41 16.92
N ARG A 301 12.55 25.16 17.28
CA ARG A 301 13.71 25.65 16.51
C ARG A 301 13.70 25.13 15.06
N GLN A 302 13.32 23.86 14.85
CA GLN A 302 13.25 23.23 13.53
C GLN A 302 12.29 23.97 12.59
N LEU A 303 11.09 24.33 13.08
CA LEU A 303 10.11 25.11 12.31
C LEU A 303 10.62 26.51 11.97
N LEU A 304 11.29 27.19 12.91
CA LEU A 304 11.86 28.51 12.69
C LEU A 304 12.96 28.49 11.62
N ILE A 305 13.86 27.49 11.68
CA ILE A 305 14.94 27.29 10.71
C ILE A 305 14.37 27.02 9.32
N ALA A 306 13.41 26.10 9.20
CA ALA A 306 12.80 25.75 7.92
C ALA A 306 12.12 26.98 7.27
N ASN A 307 11.42 27.78 8.07
CA ASN A 307 10.73 28.98 7.56
C ASN A 307 11.71 30.11 7.19
N ALA A 308 12.80 30.27 7.94
CA ALA A 308 13.86 31.22 7.60
C ALA A 308 14.58 30.82 6.31
N PHE A 309 14.86 29.53 6.12
CA PHE A 309 15.43 29.00 4.90
C PHE A 309 14.50 29.21 3.69
N GLU A 310 13.21 28.90 3.85
CA GLU A 310 12.20 29.15 2.82
C GLU A 310 12.20 30.63 2.39
N ASN A 311 12.23 31.54 3.35
CA ASN A 311 12.27 32.99 3.11
C ASN A 311 13.56 33.44 2.39
N VAL A 312 14.72 32.83 2.66
CA VAL A 312 15.95 33.11 1.91
C VAL A 312 15.87 32.63 0.46
N ILE A 313 15.27 31.46 0.20
CA ILE A 313 15.07 31.00 -1.19
C ILE A 313 14.07 31.89 -1.91
N GLU A 314 13.00 32.31 -1.24
CA GLU A 314 12.00 33.23 -1.79
C GLU A 314 12.65 34.55 -2.25
N GLU A 315 13.50 35.15 -1.41
CA GLU A 315 14.22 36.39 -1.73
C GLU A 315 15.25 36.22 -2.84
N ARG A 316 16.07 35.16 -2.80
CA ARG A 316 17.25 35.04 -3.67
C ARG A 316 16.98 34.29 -4.97
N VAL A 317 16.08 33.32 -4.94
CA VAL A 317 15.82 32.43 -6.08
C VAL A 317 14.32 32.14 -6.22
N PRO A 318 13.48 33.16 -6.49
CA PRO A 318 12.01 33.06 -6.44
C PRO A 318 11.42 32.01 -7.38
N LYS A 319 12.05 31.80 -8.55
CA LYS A 319 11.65 30.74 -9.49
C LYS A 319 11.83 29.35 -8.87
N CYS A 320 12.97 29.10 -8.22
CA CYS A 320 13.24 27.84 -7.52
C CYS A 320 12.36 27.70 -6.26
N HIS A 321 12.14 28.80 -5.52
CA HIS A 321 11.19 28.82 -4.40
C HIS A 321 9.81 28.34 -4.85
N LYS A 322 9.27 28.88 -5.96
CA LYS A 322 7.96 28.47 -6.47
C LYS A 322 7.92 26.98 -6.84
N VAL A 323 8.99 26.43 -7.41
CA VAL A 323 9.07 24.99 -7.73
C VAL A 323 9.09 24.14 -6.45
N ILE A 324 9.93 24.50 -5.48
CA ILE A 324 10.03 23.80 -4.19
C ILE A 324 8.70 23.91 -3.43
N ARG A 325 8.06 25.06 -3.46
CA ARG A 325 6.77 25.31 -2.82
C ARG A 325 5.67 24.46 -3.44
N ASN A 326 5.58 24.44 -4.77
CA ASN A 326 4.65 23.57 -5.48
C ASN A 326 4.90 22.09 -5.17
N PHE A 327 6.17 21.68 -5.05
CA PHE A 327 6.53 20.32 -4.65
C PHE A 327 6.03 20.02 -3.23
N TYR A 328 6.30 20.93 -2.29
CA TYR A 328 5.91 20.76 -0.90
C TYR A 328 4.39 20.74 -0.69
N ASP A 329 3.66 21.65 -1.33
CA ASP A 329 2.20 21.69 -1.30
C ASP A 329 1.58 20.42 -1.92
N LYS A 330 2.29 19.79 -2.88
CA LYS A 330 1.85 18.56 -3.55
C LYS A 330 2.16 17.26 -2.78
N TYR A 331 3.29 17.15 -2.08
CA TYR A 331 3.66 15.91 -1.35
C TYR A 331 3.79 16.08 0.15
N GLY A 332 4.51 17.11 0.60
CA GLY A 332 4.78 17.31 2.03
C GLY A 332 3.50 17.57 2.80
N TYR A 333 2.55 18.25 2.17
CA TYR A 333 1.28 18.64 2.76
C TYR A 333 0.26 17.49 2.89
N PRO A 334 0.06 16.57 1.92
CA PRO A 334 -0.72 15.36 2.17
C PRO A 334 -0.10 14.44 3.23
N ILE A 335 1.23 14.29 3.24
CA ILE A 335 1.92 13.44 4.22
C ILE A 335 1.69 13.96 5.64
N SER A 336 1.75 15.28 5.84
CA SER A 336 1.57 15.88 7.17
C SER A 336 0.19 15.60 7.77
N LYS A 337 -0.84 15.36 6.95
CA LYS A 337 -2.21 15.00 7.40
C LYS A 337 -2.33 13.60 7.98
N HIS A 338 -1.39 12.71 7.66
CA HIS A 338 -1.36 11.34 8.20
C HIS A 338 -0.59 11.26 9.54
N ILE A 339 0.03 12.37 9.97
CA ILE A 339 0.80 12.46 11.21
C ILE A 339 -0.14 12.91 12.33
N ASN A 340 -0.98 11.99 12.80
CA ASN A 340 -2.02 12.29 13.80
C ASN A 340 -1.67 11.83 15.22
N THR A 341 -0.56 11.10 15.39
CA THR A 341 -0.13 10.60 16.71
C THR A 341 1.18 11.24 17.15
N LYS A 342 1.40 11.36 18.47
CA LYS A 342 2.67 11.88 19.02
C LYS A 342 3.89 11.11 18.52
N TRP A 343 3.77 9.78 18.43
CA TRP A 343 4.82 8.91 17.90
C TRP A 343 5.14 9.18 16.43
N SER A 344 4.12 9.35 15.58
CA SER A 344 4.34 9.72 14.17
C SER A 344 5.01 11.10 14.04
N ALA A 345 4.64 12.05 14.90
CA ALA A 345 5.23 13.38 14.93
C ALA A 345 6.70 13.35 15.38
N ASP A 346 7.04 12.53 16.39
CA ASP A 346 8.42 12.33 16.82
C ASP A 346 9.28 11.69 15.74
N PHE A 347 8.75 10.66 15.07
CA PHE A 347 9.46 9.99 13.98
C PHE A 347 9.77 10.98 12.85
N VAL A 348 8.80 11.78 12.43
CA VAL A 348 8.99 12.81 11.41
C VAL A 348 9.96 13.89 11.89
N TYR A 349 9.87 14.33 13.15
CA TYR A 349 10.81 15.28 13.74
C TYR A 349 12.27 14.81 13.63
N ILE A 350 12.53 13.54 13.97
CA ILE A 350 13.85 12.91 13.89
C ILE A 350 14.30 12.81 12.43
N LEU A 351 13.42 12.35 11.54
CA LEU A 351 13.71 12.21 10.11
C LEU A 351 14.06 13.57 9.47
N MET A 352 13.49 14.67 9.95
CA MET A 352 13.79 16.02 9.46
C MET A 352 15.09 16.62 10.00
N LYS A 353 15.79 15.98 10.96
CA LYS A 353 17.03 16.53 11.53
C LYS A 353 18.17 16.73 10.52
N PRO A 354 18.46 15.80 9.60
CA PRO A 354 19.46 16.03 8.56
C PRO A 354 19.13 17.25 7.68
N LEU A 355 17.84 17.44 7.35
CA LEU A 355 17.38 18.60 6.58
C LEU A 355 17.51 19.90 7.38
N GLU A 356 17.20 19.89 8.67
CA GLU A 356 17.41 21.04 9.56
C GLU A 356 18.87 21.52 9.55
N TRP A 357 19.83 20.59 9.60
CA TRP A 357 21.27 20.93 9.53
C TRP A 357 21.67 21.49 8.17
N PHE A 358 21.13 20.94 7.09
CA PHE A 358 21.33 21.48 5.75
C PHE A 358 20.77 22.90 5.61
N PHE A 359 19.55 23.16 6.12
CA PHE A 359 18.95 24.49 6.10
C PHE A 359 19.77 25.50 6.91
N LEU A 360 20.25 25.10 8.10
CA LEU A 360 21.15 25.92 8.91
C LEU A 360 22.46 26.23 8.17
N PHE A 361 23.07 25.23 7.55
CA PHE A 361 24.30 25.42 6.78
C PHE A 361 24.11 26.47 5.67
N VAL A 362 23.02 26.38 4.91
CA VAL A 362 22.71 27.37 3.88
C VAL A 362 22.47 28.76 4.49
N LEU A 363 21.68 28.86 5.56
CA LEU A 363 21.43 30.15 6.24
C LEU A 363 22.72 30.82 6.71
N TYR A 364 23.63 30.06 7.34
CA TYR A 364 24.91 30.57 7.82
C TYR A 364 25.92 30.89 6.71
N THR A 365 25.75 30.32 5.52
CA THR A 365 26.59 30.63 4.35
C THR A 365 26.12 31.89 3.64
N VAL A 366 24.81 32.14 3.65
CA VAL A 366 24.14 33.08 2.75
C VAL A 366 23.72 34.36 3.48
N ASP A 367 23.36 34.29 4.76
CA ASP A 367 22.87 35.42 5.55
C ASP A 367 23.97 36.00 6.46
N LYS A 368 23.97 37.33 6.62
CA LYS A 368 24.89 38.05 7.52
C LYS A 368 24.51 37.86 8.99
N ASN A 369 23.21 37.74 9.30
CA ASN A 369 22.71 37.57 10.67
C ASN A 369 21.68 36.41 10.73
N PRO A 370 22.12 35.16 10.51
CA PRO A 370 21.22 34.02 10.34
C PRO A 370 20.34 33.76 11.57
N GLU A 371 20.88 33.89 12.80
CA GLU A 371 20.09 33.67 14.02
C GLU A 371 18.99 34.71 14.24
N ASN A 372 19.23 35.97 13.85
CA ASN A 372 18.19 37.00 13.93
C ASN A 372 17.05 36.70 12.96
N ARG A 373 17.37 36.27 11.73
CA ARG A 373 16.36 35.86 10.74
C ARG A 373 15.55 34.66 11.22
N ILE A 374 16.19 33.67 11.85
CA ILE A 374 15.51 32.51 12.44
C ILE A 374 14.60 32.94 13.60
N HIS A 375 15.09 33.78 14.51
CA HIS A 375 14.36 34.18 15.71
C HIS A 375 13.08 34.99 15.41
N ILE A 376 13.12 35.84 14.39
CA ILE A 376 11.99 36.70 13.97
C ILE A 376 10.84 35.89 13.36
N GLN A 377 11.07 34.66 12.87
CA GLN A 377 10.00 33.85 12.27
C GLN A 377 8.84 33.66 13.24
N TYR A 378 7.61 33.87 12.75
CA TYR A 378 6.37 33.78 13.53
C TYR A 378 6.34 34.65 14.80
N SER A 379 7.18 35.69 14.89
CA SER A 379 7.05 36.74 15.91
C SER A 379 6.18 37.88 15.40
N GLU A 380 5.65 38.68 16.32
CA GLU A 380 4.93 39.94 16.01
C GLU A 380 5.84 40.99 15.36
N LEU A 381 7.16 40.81 15.45
CA LEU A 381 8.16 41.69 14.84
C LEU A 381 8.31 41.47 13.33
N ARG A 382 7.76 40.36 12.80
CA ARG A 382 7.72 40.07 11.36
C ARG A 382 6.49 40.76 10.75
N LYS A 383 6.65 42.02 10.35
CA LYS A 383 5.63 42.76 9.58
C LYS A 383 5.63 42.36 8.12
#